data_AF-A0A372JFU9-F1
#
_entry.id   AF-A0A372JFU9-F1
#
_cell.length_a   1.000
_cell.length_b   1.000
_cell.length_c   1.000
_cell.angle_alpha   90.00
_cell.angle_beta   90.00
_cell.angle_gamma   90.00
#
_symmetry.space_group_name_H-M   'P 1'
#
loop_
_entity.id
_entity.type
_entity.pdbx_description
1 polymer ?
#
loop_
_entity_poly.entity_id
_entity_poly.type
_entity_poly.pdbx_seq_one_letter_code
_entity_poly.pdbx_strand_id
1 'polypeptide(L)'
;RDRAARHRDLAAGLLERREELRGRLGAYRVKAARLGLAEDADLLTIHERARELLWTSPCDLRAATVALSGYQQAVNSRTKGADR
;
A
#
# COMPACT_ATOMS: atom_id res chain seq x y z
N ARG A 1 -24.44 5.51 25.99
CA ARG A 1 -24.19 4.27 25.21
C ARG A 1 -23.61 4.59 23.82
N ASP A 2 -23.97 5.74 23.25
CA ASP A 2 -23.57 6.18 21.90
C ASP A 2 -22.07 6.43 21.69
N ARG A 3 -21.34 6.93 22.70
CA ARG A 3 -19.89 7.21 22.55
C ARG A 3 -19.05 5.94 22.33
N ALA A 4 -19.38 4.87 23.05
CA ALA A 4 -18.70 3.59 22.90
C ALA A 4 -18.98 2.93 21.55
N ALA A 5 -20.19 3.08 21.01
CA ALA A 5 -20.51 2.64 19.65
C ALA A 5 -19.69 3.40 18.61
N ARG A 6 -19.68 4.74 18.67
CA ARG A 6 -18.90 5.59 17.75
C ARG A 6 -17.40 5.27 17.75
N HIS A 7 -16.81 4.99 18.92
CA HIS A 7 -15.40 4.60 19.00
C HIS A 7 -15.14 3.24 18.35
N ARG A 8 -16.05 2.27 18.49
CA ARG A 8 -15.93 0.98 17.81
C ARG A 8 -16.07 1.14 16.30
N ASP A 9 -17.02 1.95 15.85
CA ASP A 9 -17.25 2.19 14.42
C ASP A 9 -16.01 2.87 13.79
N LEU A 10 -15.41 3.84 14.47
CA LEU A 10 -14.16 4.46 14.03
C LEU A 10 -13.01 3.46 13.98
N ALA A 11 -12.84 2.63 15.02
CA ALA A 11 -11.80 1.61 15.04
C ALA A 11 -11.98 0.59 13.91
N ALA A 12 -13.21 0.14 13.66
CA ALA A 12 -13.54 -0.75 12.56
C ALA A 12 -13.18 -0.11 11.20
N GLY A 13 -13.56 1.15 10.98
CA GLY A 13 -13.23 1.87 9.76
C GLY A 13 -11.72 2.04 9.53
N LEU A 14 -10.93 2.24 10.59
CA LEU A 14 -9.46 2.31 10.50
C LEU A 14 -8.85 0.95 10.13
N LEU A 15 -9.40 -0.15 10.66
CA LEU A 15 -8.97 -1.51 10.32
C LEU A 15 -9.34 -1.87 8.88
N GLU A 16 -10.57 -1.56 8.44
CA GLU A 16 -10.99 -1.75 7.05
C GLU A 16 -10.09 -0.99 6.08
N ARG A 17 -9.77 0.28 6.41
CA ARG A 17 -8.85 1.08 5.59
C ARG A 17 -7.47 0.45 5.50
N ARG A 18 -6.96 -0.13 6.59
CA ARG A 18 -5.68 -0.85 6.58
C ARG A 18 -5.72 -2.06 5.65
N GLU A 19 -6.79 -2.86 5.71
CA GLU A 19 -6.96 -4.03 4.83
C GLU A 19 -7.09 -3.64 3.36
N GLU A 20 -7.81 -2.55 3.05
CA GLU A 20 -7.88 -2.02 1.68
C GLU A 20 -6.49 -1.67 1.14
N LEU A 21 -5.66 -0.98 1.94
CA LEU A 21 -4.31 -0.62 1.54
C LEU A 21 -3.41 -1.86 1.33
N ARG A 22 -3.55 -2.89 2.16
CA ARG A 22 -2.85 -4.17 2.00
C ARG A 22 -3.23 -4.87 0.70
N GLY A 23 -4.52 -4.95 0.40
CA GLY A 23 -5.02 -5.52 -0.85
C GLY A 23 -4.48 -4.77 -2.08
N ARG A 24 -4.50 -3.44 -2.04
CA ARG A 24 -3.95 -2.60 -3.12
C ARG A 24 -2.44 -2.76 -3.30
N LEU A 25 -1.67 -2.88 -2.21
CA LEU A 25 -0.23 -3.16 -2.27
C LEU A 25 0.03 -4.51 -2.94
N GLY A 26 -0.72 -5.55 -2.54
CA GLY A 26 -0.64 -6.89 -3.15
C GLY A 26 -0.95 -6.87 -4.66
N ALA A 27 -2.03 -6.20 -5.06
CA ALA A 27 -2.41 -6.07 -6.46
C ALA A 27 -1.32 -5.41 -7.32
N TYR A 28 -0.69 -4.34 -6.83
CA TYR A 28 0.41 -3.69 -7.54
C TYR A 28 1.71 -4.51 -7.53
N ARG A 29 1.97 -5.33 -6.51
CA ARG A 29 3.08 -6.30 -6.52
C ARG A 29 2.88 -7.35 -7.61
N VAL A 30 1.68 -7.91 -7.72
CA VAL A 30 1.33 -8.85 -8.81
C VAL A 30 1.48 -8.17 -10.18
N LYS A 31 1.03 -6.91 -10.32
CA LYS A 31 1.23 -6.13 -11.55
C LYS A 31 2.71 -5.97 -11.90
N ALA A 32 3.55 -5.57 -10.95
CA ALA A 32 4.99 -5.39 -11.17
C ALA A 32 5.67 -6.70 -11.61
N ALA A 33 5.32 -7.83 -10.97
CA ALA A 33 5.84 -9.14 -11.35
C ALA A 33 5.45 -9.54 -12.79
N ARG A 34 4.19 -9.31 -13.19
CA ARG A 34 3.73 -9.58 -14.56
C ARG A 34 4.44 -8.75 -15.63
N LEU A 35 4.99 -7.59 -15.24
CA LEU A 35 5.73 -6.69 -16.11
C LEU A 35 7.25 -6.94 -16.09
N GLY A 36 7.72 -8.00 -15.41
CA GLY A 36 9.16 -8.28 -15.28
C GLY A 36 9.91 -7.32 -14.34
N LEU A 37 9.20 -6.51 -13.55
CA LEU A 37 9.78 -5.49 -12.67
C LEU A 37 10.00 -6.00 -11.23
N ALA A 38 9.98 -7.32 -11.02
CA ALA A 38 10.06 -7.92 -9.69
C ALA A 38 11.41 -7.70 -9.01
N GLU A 39 12.49 -7.58 -9.78
CA GLU A 39 13.86 -7.42 -9.29
C GLU A 39 14.33 -5.96 -9.31
N ASP A 40 13.45 -5.02 -9.69
CA ASP A 40 13.78 -3.60 -9.68
C ASP A 40 14.00 -3.12 -8.23
N ALA A 41 15.24 -2.72 -7.93
CA ALA A 41 15.67 -2.39 -6.58
C ALA A 41 14.90 -1.22 -5.96
N ASP A 42 14.53 -0.21 -6.75
CA ASP A 42 13.73 0.92 -6.24
C ASP A 42 12.31 0.46 -5.92
N LEU A 43 11.70 -0.34 -6.80
CA LEU A 43 10.36 -0.87 -6.56
C LEU A 43 10.33 -1.77 -5.33
N LEU A 44 11.35 -2.61 -5.13
CA LEU A 44 11.49 -3.42 -3.92
C LEU A 44 11.58 -2.54 -2.68
N THR A 45 12.43 -1.51 -2.70
CA THR A 45 12.59 -0.57 -1.57
C THR A 45 11.28 0.13 -1.21
N ILE A 46 10.55 0.66 -2.20
CA ILE A 46 9.28 1.35 -1.95
C ILE A 46 8.20 0.35 -1.50
N HIS A 47 8.18 -0.86 -2.07
CA HIS A 47 7.27 -1.93 -1.66
C HIS A 47 7.50 -2.34 -0.20
N GLU A 48 8.74 -2.56 0.19
CA GLU A 48 9.13 -2.91 1.55
C GLU A 48 8.72 -1.83 2.53
N ARG A 49 8.97 -0.56 2.20
CA ARG A 49 8.53 0.56 3.04
C ARG A 49 7.01 0.59 3.26
N ALA A 50 6.23 0.39 2.20
CA ALA A 50 4.78 0.32 2.31
C ALA A 50 4.32 -0.91 3.12
N ARG A 51 4.99 -2.06 2.93
CA ARG A 51 4.73 -3.30 3.67
C ARG A 51 5.01 -3.13 5.16
N GLU A 52 6.14 -2.55 5.53
CA GLU A 52 6.50 -2.27 6.93
C GLU A 52 5.38 -1.47 7.60
N LEU A 53 5.03 -0.30 7.04
CA LEU A 53 4.01 0.58 7.60
C LEU A 53 2.65 -0.12 7.79
N LEU A 54 2.26 -0.99 6.86
CA LEU A 54 0.98 -1.70 6.89
C LEU A 54 0.96 -2.92 7.80
N TRP A 55 2.11 -3.51 8.15
CA TRP A 55 2.21 -4.69 9.02
C TRP A 55 2.75 -4.39 10.42
N THR A 56 3.27 -3.19 10.68
CA THR A 56 3.62 -2.74 12.03
C THR A 56 2.39 -2.31 12.85
N SER A 57 2.57 -2.33 14.18
CA SER A 57 1.64 -1.75 15.15
C SER A 57 2.40 -0.76 16.03
N PRO A 58 1.92 0.50 16.18
CA PRO A 58 0.78 1.10 15.49
C PRO A 58 1.01 1.26 13.99
N CYS A 59 -0.06 1.22 13.19
CA CYS A 59 -0.03 1.46 11.74
C CYS A 59 -0.28 2.94 11.46
N ASP A 60 0.71 3.63 10.90
CA ASP A 60 0.52 4.99 10.38
C ASP A 60 -0.15 4.91 9.00
N LEU A 61 -1.48 5.04 8.98
CA LEU A 61 -2.29 4.99 7.75
C LEU A 61 -1.94 6.11 6.77
N ARG A 62 -1.51 7.28 7.26
CA ARG A 62 -1.15 8.41 6.41
C ARG A 62 0.16 8.10 5.69
N ALA A 63 1.19 7.70 6.43
CA ALA A 63 2.46 7.29 5.85
C ALA A 63 2.30 6.10 4.90
N ALA A 64 1.50 5.09 5.28
CA ALA A 64 1.22 3.93 4.44
C ALA A 64 0.54 4.31 3.12
N THR A 65 -0.41 5.26 3.16
CA THR A 65 -1.07 5.77 1.95
C THR A 65 -0.07 6.45 1.02
N VAL A 66 0.82 7.30 1.54
CA VAL A 66 1.86 7.97 0.76
C VAL A 66 2.83 6.96 0.14
N ALA A 67 3.32 6.00 0.93
CA ALA A 67 4.23 4.97 0.45
C ALA A 67 3.60 4.10 -0.65
N LEU A 68 2.34 3.69 -0.47
CA LEU A 68 1.59 2.95 -1.50
C LEU A 68 1.40 3.79 -2.78
N SER A 69 1.04 5.07 -2.66
CA SER A 69 0.92 5.95 -3.83
C SER A 69 2.24 6.09 -4.58
N GLY A 70 3.37 6.21 -3.87
CA GLY A 70 4.70 6.22 -4.47
C GLY A 70 5.00 4.92 -5.23
N TYR A 71 4.69 3.76 -4.63
CA TYR A 71 4.85 2.47 -5.30
C TYR A 71 4.01 2.36 -6.58
N GLN A 72 2.74 2.79 -6.52
CA GLN A 72 1.82 2.77 -7.67
C GLN A 72 2.35 3.64 -8.81
N GLN A 73 2.82 4.85 -8.50
CA GLN A 73 3.41 5.75 -9.48
C GLN A 73 4.67 5.15 -10.10
N ALA A 74 5.58 4.61 -9.29
CA ALA A 74 6.83 4.02 -9.77
C ALA A 74 6.60 2.83 -10.70
N VAL A 75 5.66 1.93 -10.37
CA VAL A 75 5.25 0.81 -11.24
C VAL A 75 4.68 1.33 -12.56
N ASN A 76 3.76 2.30 -12.51
CA ASN A 76 3.11 2.82 -13.70
C ASN A 76 4.08 3.59 -14.62
N SER A 77 5.04 4.32 -14.06
CA SER A 77 6.05 5.05 -14.84
C SER A 77 6.97 4.12 -15.62
N ARG A 78 7.37 2.97 -15.03
CA ARG A 78 8.20 1.96 -15.71
C ARG A 78 7.48 1.27 -16.86
N THR A 79 6.18 0.99 -16.70
CA THR A 79 5.36 0.46 -17.80
C THR A 79 5.34 1.43 -18.99
N LYS A 80 5.07 2.71 -18.73
CA LYS A 80 5.01 3.74 -19.79
C LYS A 80 6.35 3.98 -20.49
N GLY A 81 7.46 3.71 -19.81
CA GLY A 81 8.81 3.81 -20.37
C GLY A 81 9.20 2.60 -21.22
N ALA A 82 8.67 1.41 -20.93
CA ALA A 82 8.89 0.20 -21.71
C ALA A 82 8.08 0.17 -23.03
N ASP A 83 6.98 0.93 -23.09
CA ASP A 83 6.11 1.04 -24.27
C ASP A 83 6.58 2.10 -25.31
N ARG A 84 7.72 2.77 -25.08
CA ARG A 84 8.33 3.76 -26.00
C ARG A 84 9.62 3.23 -26.61
#